data_AF-A0A6A6JDK6-F1
#
_entry.id   AF-A0A6A6JDK6-F1
#
_cell.length_a   1.000
_cell.length_b   1.000
_cell.length_c   1.000
_cell.angle_alpha   90.00
_cell.angle_beta   90.00
_cell.angle_gamma   90.00
#
_symmetry.space_group_name_H-M   'P 1'
#
loop_
_entity.id
_entity.type
_entity.pdbx_description
1 polymer ?
#
loop_
_entity_poly.entity_id
_entity_poly.type
_entity_poly.pdbx_seq_one_letter_code
_entity_poly.pdbx_strand_id
1 'polypeptide(L)'
;RASKLSYTIHSIAAEKQILQVENEQLKEALINERKRRQRGKPLLLEPAAEYNGGAVFWSPAKVAQARQRQADKDEEKKAIQAQKDAESKWREEAKAQKAALLEERRQLQAAAKLECQREHEQKAFEVQETQQARAIEKQLRDDIRLAKRGKKKSLK
;
A
#
# COMPACT_ATOMS: atom_id res chain seq x y z
N ARG A 1 -24.14 21.05 -24.73
CA ARG A 1 -23.24 20.07 -24.08
C ARG A 1 -21.98 19.81 -24.92
N ALA A 2 -22.09 19.63 -26.25
CA ALA A 2 -20.94 19.42 -27.14
C ALA A 2 -19.90 20.56 -27.16
N SER A 3 -20.33 21.84 -27.12
CA SER A 3 -19.41 22.99 -27.12
C SER A 3 -18.52 23.06 -25.87
N LYS A 4 -19.06 22.74 -24.69
CA LYS A 4 -18.30 22.67 -23.44
C LYS A 4 -17.23 21.57 -23.50
N LEU A 5 -17.57 20.40 -24.06
CA LEU A 5 -16.63 19.29 -24.21
C LEU A 5 -15.49 19.63 -25.20
N SER A 6 -15.83 20.22 -26.36
CA SER A 6 -14.83 20.69 -27.32
C SER A 6 -13.89 21.72 -26.68
N TYR A 7 -14.42 22.71 -25.96
CA TYR A 7 -13.61 23.68 -25.23
C TYR A 7 -12.66 23.01 -24.23
N THR A 8 -13.15 22.07 -23.41
CA THR A 8 -12.30 21.35 -22.44
C THR A 8 -11.23 20.49 -23.11
N ILE A 9 -11.54 19.90 -24.26
CA ILE A 9 -10.55 19.11 -25.02
C ILE A 9 -9.46 20.04 -25.56
N HIS A 10 -9.84 21.20 -26.10
CA HIS A 10 -8.88 22.18 -26.60
C HIS A 10 -8.03 22.78 -25.47
N SER A 11 -8.60 23.06 -24.30
CA SER A 11 -7.85 23.58 -23.15
C SER A 11 -6.84 22.55 -22.64
N ILE A 12 -7.25 21.29 -22.46
CA ILE A 12 -6.36 20.20 -22.05
C ILE A 12 -5.25 19.97 -23.09
N ALA A 13 -5.56 20.06 -24.38
CA ALA A 13 -4.56 19.92 -25.43
C ALA A 13 -3.51 21.04 -25.37
N ALA A 14 -3.94 22.29 -25.16
CA ALA A 14 -3.04 23.43 -25.00
C ALA A 14 -2.17 23.30 -23.73
N GLU A 15 -2.78 22.95 -22.59
CA GLU A 15 -2.06 22.70 -21.33
C GLU A 15 -1.02 21.60 -21.48
N LYS A 16 -1.37 20.50 -22.16
CA LYS A 16 -0.43 19.41 -22.44
C LYS A 16 0.77 19.89 -23.25
N GLN A 17 0.56 20.73 -24.27
CA GLN A 17 1.66 21.27 -25.07
C GLN A 17 2.57 22.17 -24.24
N ILE A 18 2.01 23.05 -23.41
CA ILE A 18 2.79 23.91 -22.51
C ILE A 18 3.63 23.05 -21.57
N LEU A 19 3.01 22.05 -20.92
CA LEU A 19 3.71 21.15 -20.01
C LEU A 19 4.80 20.34 -20.71
N GLN A 20 4.62 19.96 -21.98
CA GLN A 20 5.66 19.27 -22.74
C GLN A 20 6.88 20.16 -22.96
N VAL A 21 6.66 21.41 -23.39
CA VAL A 21 7.75 22.38 -23.61
C VAL A 21 8.45 22.72 -22.30
N GLU A 22 7.71 22.94 -21.22
CA GLU A 22 8.30 23.18 -19.88
C GLU A 22 9.15 21.99 -19.42
N ASN A 23 8.67 20.76 -19.62
CA ASN A 23 9.45 19.57 -19.30
C ASN A 23 10.76 19.49 -20.11
N GLU A 24 10.72 19.86 -21.40
CA GLU A 24 11.92 19.91 -22.23
C GLU A 24 12.92 20.97 -21.73
N GLN A 25 12.45 22.18 -21.45
CA GLN A 25 13.27 23.27 -20.91
C GLN A 25 13.88 22.92 -19.54
N LEU A 26 13.11 22.25 -18.67
CA LEU A 26 13.61 21.77 -17.38
C LEU A 26 14.69 20.69 -17.55
N LYS A 27 14.52 19.77 -18.50
CA LYS A 27 15.57 18.77 -18.82
C LYS A 27 16.84 19.45 -19.30
N GLU A 28 16.73 20.45 -20.17
CA GLU A 28 17.87 21.22 -20.67
C GLU A 28 18.56 22.00 -19.54
N ALA A 29 17.79 22.71 -18.71
CA ALA A 29 18.31 23.43 -17.55
C ALA A 29 19.08 22.50 -16.60
N LEU A 30 18.54 21.29 -16.36
CA LEU A 30 19.19 20.28 -15.53
C LEU A 30 20.48 19.75 -16.17
N ILE A 31 20.51 19.53 -17.49
CA ILE A 31 21.74 19.17 -18.20
C ILE A 31 22.79 20.28 -18.10
N ASN A 32 22.38 21.53 -18.28
CA ASN A 32 23.26 22.69 -18.22
C ASN A 32 23.85 22.88 -16.82
N GLU A 33 23.02 22.74 -15.78
CA GLU A 33 23.47 22.80 -14.39
C GLU A 33 24.42 21.64 -14.05
N ARG A 34 24.14 20.42 -14.53
CA ARG A 34 25.07 19.28 -14.40
C ARG A 34 26.41 19.57 -15.07
N LYS A 35 26.41 20.08 -16.30
CA LYS A 35 27.64 20.47 -17.01
C LYS A 35 28.39 21.56 -16.24
N ARG A 36 27.69 22.58 -15.72
CA ARG A 36 28.28 23.64 -14.89
C ARG A 36 28.95 23.08 -13.65
N ARG A 37 28.28 22.19 -12.91
CA ARG A 37 28.84 21.52 -11.74
C ARG A 37 30.01 20.60 -12.06
N GLN A 38 30.08 20.05 -13.28
CA GLN A 38 31.21 19.24 -13.72
C GLN A 38 32.44 20.08 -14.11
N ARG A 39 32.27 21.28 -14.68
CA ARG A 39 33.39 22.14 -15.12
C ARG A 39 34.40 22.47 -14.03
N GLY A 40 33.96 22.59 -12.77
CA GLY A 40 34.84 22.89 -11.62
C GLY A 40 35.40 21.65 -10.90
N LYS A 41 35.03 20.43 -11.31
CA LYS A 41 35.52 19.22 -10.67
C LYS A 41 36.86 18.81 -11.28
N PRO A 42 37.90 18.60 -10.46
CA PRO A 42 39.17 18.09 -10.97
C PRO A 42 38.96 16.69 -11.53
N LEU A 43 39.62 16.41 -12.65
CA LEU A 43 39.68 15.06 -13.21
C LEU A 43 40.43 14.14 -12.22
N LEU A 44 40.04 12.87 -12.13
CA LEU A 44 40.71 11.88 -11.29
C LEU A 44 42.03 11.42 -11.92
N LEU A 45 43.01 12.33 -11.97
CA LEU A 45 44.37 12.03 -12.42
C LEU A 45 45.17 11.50 -11.23
N GLU A 46 45.77 10.33 -11.38
CA GLU A 46 46.67 9.74 -10.39
C GLU A 46 48.12 10.17 -10.66
N PRO A 47 48.79 10.83 -9.69
CA PRO A 47 50.20 11.18 -9.81
C PRO A 47 51.06 9.93 -9.95
N ALA A 48 52.25 10.07 -10.57
CA ALA A 48 53.26 9.02 -10.55
C ALA A 48 53.77 8.82 -9.12
N ALA A 49 54.20 7.59 -8.78
CA ALA A 49 54.67 7.25 -7.44
C ALA A 49 55.85 8.12 -6.95
N GLU A 50 56.65 8.66 -7.88
CA GLU A 50 57.84 9.48 -7.60
C GLU A 50 57.58 11.00 -7.78
N TYR A 51 56.35 11.45 -7.57
CA TYR A 51 55.99 12.85 -7.80
C TYR A 51 56.51 13.80 -6.70
N ASN A 52 57.43 14.70 -7.07
CA ASN A 52 58.09 15.65 -6.16
C ASN A 52 57.45 17.06 -6.12
N GLY A 53 56.17 17.20 -6.46
CA GLY A 53 55.42 18.45 -6.25
C GLY A 53 55.53 19.55 -7.32
N GLY A 54 56.08 19.24 -8.51
CA GLY A 54 56.18 20.18 -9.64
C GLY A 54 54.98 20.18 -10.60
N ALA A 55 54.94 21.06 -11.60
CA ALA A 55 53.87 21.02 -12.61
C ALA A 55 53.93 19.70 -13.42
N VAL A 56 52.82 18.96 -13.50
CA VAL A 56 52.72 17.71 -14.27
C VAL A 56 51.97 17.95 -15.58
N PHE A 57 52.63 17.66 -16.69
CA PHE A 57 51.97 17.61 -17.99
C PHE A 57 51.33 16.24 -18.22
N TRP A 58 50.04 16.21 -18.51
CA TRP A 58 49.29 14.98 -18.74
C TRP A 58 49.11 14.74 -20.24
N SER A 59 49.44 13.54 -20.71
CA SER A 59 49.13 13.15 -22.07
C SER A 59 47.62 13.01 -22.29
N PRO A 60 47.10 13.24 -23.51
CA PRO A 60 45.68 13.05 -23.83
C PRO A 60 45.14 11.66 -23.44
N ALA A 61 45.98 10.62 -23.55
CA ALA A 61 45.63 9.26 -23.14
C ALA A 61 45.37 9.14 -21.63
N LYS A 62 46.18 9.78 -20.77
CA LYS A 62 45.95 9.77 -19.31
C LYS A 62 44.69 10.55 -18.93
N VAL A 63 44.40 11.65 -19.63
CA VAL A 63 43.15 12.40 -19.47
C VAL A 63 41.94 11.55 -19.85
N ALA A 64 42.02 10.77 -20.94
CA ALA A 64 40.95 9.87 -21.35
C ALA A 64 40.70 8.76 -20.30
N GLN A 65 41.75 8.14 -19.76
CA GLN A 65 41.63 7.13 -18.71
C GLN A 65 40.98 7.68 -17.44
N ALA A 66 41.34 8.89 -17.01
CA ALA A 66 40.72 9.52 -15.85
C ALA A 66 39.22 9.81 -16.06
N ARG A 67 38.79 10.13 -17.29
CA ARG A 67 37.37 10.25 -17.64
C ARG A 67 36.64 8.92 -17.57
N GLN A 68 37.24 7.85 -18.09
CA GLN A 68 36.67 6.50 -18.00
C GLN A 68 36.46 6.08 -16.54
N ARG A 69 37.49 6.20 -15.69
CA ARG A 69 37.37 5.90 -14.24
C ARG A 69 36.26 6.69 -13.55
N GLN A 70 36.08 7.96 -13.94
CA GLN A 70 35.01 8.78 -13.39
C GLN A 70 33.63 8.27 -13.84
N ALA A 71 33.49 7.87 -15.10
CA ALA A 71 32.26 7.27 -15.62
C ALA A 71 31.94 5.96 -14.90
N ASP A 72 32.93 5.07 -14.75
CA ASP A 72 32.78 3.78 -14.05
C ASP A 72 32.29 3.99 -12.61
N LYS A 73 32.93 4.92 -11.86
CA LYS A 73 32.51 5.28 -10.49
C LYS A 73 31.09 5.85 -10.43
N ASP A 74 30.69 6.63 -11.43
CA ASP A 74 29.35 7.19 -11.49
C ASP A 74 28.30 6.12 -11.84
N GLU A 75 28.66 5.12 -12.64
CA GLU A 75 27.84 3.95 -12.93
C GLU A 75 27.68 3.03 -11.72
N GLU A 76 28.77 2.73 -11.01
CA GLU A 76 28.74 1.97 -9.76
C GLU A 76 27.82 2.65 -8.72
N LYS A 77 27.93 3.96 -8.55
CA LYS A 77 27.04 4.72 -7.65
C LYS A 77 25.57 4.62 -8.06
N LYS A 78 25.28 4.71 -9.36
CA LYS A 78 23.91 4.54 -9.88
C LYS A 78 23.39 3.12 -9.63
N ALA A 79 24.22 2.10 -9.85
CA ALA A 79 23.85 0.71 -9.61
C ALA A 79 23.56 0.47 -8.12
N ILE A 80 24.40 0.97 -7.22
CA ILE A 80 24.18 0.90 -5.76
C ILE A 80 22.88 1.62 -5.38
N GLN A 81 22.62 2.80 -5.94
CA GLN A 81 21.38 3.51 -5.64
C GLN A 81 20.15 2.75 -6.14
N ALA A 82 20.19 2.19 -7.34
CA ALA A 82 19.11 1.38 -7.89
C ALA A 82 18.84 0.12 -7.04
N GLN A 83 19.90 -0.53 -6.54
CA GLN A 83 19.77 -1.66 -5.60
C GLN A 83 19.09 -1.22 -4.30
N LYS A 84 19.52 -0.11 -3.69
CA LYS A 84 18.90 0.42 -2.47
C LYS A 84 17.43 0.77 -2.66
N ASP A 85 17.08 1.37 -3.79
CA ASP A 85 15.71 1.72 -4.13
C ASP A 85 14.85 0.45 -4.30
N ALA A 86 15.38 -0.57 -4.98
CA ALA A 86 14.71 -1.87 -5.12
C ALA A 86 14.51 -2.57 -3.76
N GLU A 87 15.54 -2.56 -2.89
CA GLU A 87 15.44 -3.08 -1.53
C GLU A 87 14.44 -2.30 -0.67
N SER A 88 14.32 -0.98 -0.85
CA SER A 88 13.29 -0.19 -0.16
C SER A 88 11.89 -0.62 -0.57
N LYS A 89 11.65 -0.72 -1.89
CA LYS A 89 10.35 -1.16 -2.44
C LYS A 89 9.97 -2.56 -1.96
N TRP A 90 10.90 -3.51 -2.05
CA TRP A 90 10.67 -4.87 -1.56
C TRP A 90 10.32 -4.89 -0.07
N ARG A 91 11.01 -4.08 0.76
CA ARG A 91 10.72 -3.97 2.19
C ARG A 91 9.35 -3.37 2.46
N GLU A 92 8.93 -2.36 1.69
CA GLU A 92 7.61 -1.76 1.79
C GLU A 92 6.51 -2.75 1.40
N GLU A 93 6.69 -3.47 0.29
CA GLU A 93 5.77 -4.52 -0.16
C GLU A 93 5.65 -5.65 0.87
N ALA A 94 6.77 -6.13 1.41
CA ALA A 94 6.77 -7.17 2.44
C ALA A 94 6.08 -6.71 3.74
N LYS A 95 6.23 -5.43 4.12
CA LYS A 95 5.51 -4.85 5.26
C LYS A 95 4.01 -4.78 4.98
N ALA A 96 3.62 -4.33 3.79
CA ALA A 96 2.22 -4.24 3.38
C ALA A 96 1.55 -5.62 3.35
N GLN A 97 2.22 -6.63 2.80
CA GLN A 97 1.72 -8.02 2.79
C GLN A 97 1.54 -8.56 4.21
N LYS A 98 2.51 -8.35 5.10
CA LYS A 98 2.40 -8.78 6.51
C LYS A 98 1.26 -8.05 7.24
N ALA A 99 1.07 -6.76 6.97
CA ALA A 99 -0.02 -5.99 7.55
C ALA A 99 -1.38 -6.52 7.07
N ALA A 100 -1.53 -6.78 5.77
CA ALA A 100 -2.76 -7.35 5.21
C ALA A 100 -3.11 -8.71 5.83
N LEU A 101 -2.14 -9.63 5.94
CA LEU A 101 -2.36 -10.93 6.58
C LEU A 101 -2.78 -10.80 8.07
N LEU A 102 -2.21 -9.82 8.78
CA LEU A 102 -2.58 -9.57 10.17
C LEU A 102 -4.00 -8.99 10.29
N GLU A 103 -4.40 -8.11 9.37
CA GLU A 103 -5.75 -7.57 9.30
C GLU A 103 -6.78 -8.65 8.97
N GLU A 104 -6.52 -9.51 7.99
CA GLU A 104 -7.37 -10.66 7.67
C GLU A 104 -7.55 -11.57 8.90
N ARG A 105 -6.46 -11.88 9.61
CA ARG A 105 -6.52 -12.68 10.85
C ARG A 105 -7.38 -12.02 11.91
N ARG A 106 -7.28 -10.69 12.08
CA ARG A 106 -8.12 -9.93 13.02
C ARG A 106 -9.59 -9.96 12.61
N GLN A 107 -9.88 -9.82 11.32
CA GLN A 107 -11.23 -9.88 10.79
C GLN A 107 -11.86 -11.26 11.02
N LEU A 108 -11.12 -12.34 10.73
CA LEU A 108 -11.58 -13.71 10.99
C LEU A 108 -11.86 -13.95 12.47
N GLN A 109 -11.00 -13.47 13.37
CA GLN A 109 -11.22 -13.56 14.81
C GLN A 109 -12.44 -12.76 15.28
N ALA A 110 -12.65 -11.57 14.72
CA ALA A 110 -13.83 -10.76 15.03
C ALA A 110 -15.12 -11.42 14.53
N ALA A 111 -15.11 -11.97 13.32
CA ALA A 111 -16.23 -12.71 12.75
C ALA A 111 -16.58 -13.94 13.60
N ALA A 112 -15.60 -14.76 13.98
CA ALA A 112 -15.81 -15.93 14.82
C ALA A 112 -16.42 -15.55 16.19
N LYS A 113 -15.98 -14.44 16.80
CA LYS A 113 -16.59 -13.96 18.06
C LYS A 113 -18.04 -13.56 17.89
N LEU A 114 -18.38 -12.87 16.79
CA LEU A 114 -19.75 -12.47 16.49
C LEU A 114 -20.64 -13.70 16.23
N GLU A 115 -20.13 -14.71 15.53
CA GLU A 115 -20.85 -15.97 15.31
C GLU A 115 -21.11 -16.70 16.63
N CYS A 116 -20.10 -16.83 17.50
CA CYS A 116 -20.28 -17.42 18.82
C CYS A 116 -21.33 -16.66 19.65
N GLN A 117 -21.33 -15.33 19.61
CA GLN A 117 -22.35 -14.52 20.31
C GLN A 117 -23.75 -14.77 19.76
N ARG A 118 -23.91 -14.78 18.43
CA ARG A 118 -25.19 -15.08 17.78
C ARG A 118 -25.69 -16.47 18.12
N GLU A 119 -24.84 -17.48 18.12
CA GLU A 119 -25.22 -18.83 18.55
C GLU A 119 -25.66 -18.87 20.01
N HIS A 120 -24.96 -18.15 20.89
CA HIS A 120 -25.35 -18.06 22.30
C HIS A 120 -26.71 -17.38 22.48
N GLU A 121 -26.96 -16.29 21.75
CA GLU A 121 -28.25 -15.60 21.74
C GLU A 121 -29.36 -16.50 21.21
N GLN A 122 -29.14 -17.18 20.07
CA GLN A 122 -30.10 -18.13 19.49
C GLN A 122 -30.43 -19.27 20.47
N LYS A 123 -29.41 -19.90 21.06
CA LYS A 123 -29.62 -20.95 22.08
C LYS A 123 -30.38 -20.41 23.29
N ALA A 124 -30.12 -19.19 23.72
CA ALA A 124 -30.86 -18.56 24.82
C ALA A 124 -32.34 -18.32 24.44
N PHE A 125 -32.61 -17.87 23.22
CA PHE A 125 -33.97 -17.72 22.70
C PHE A 125 -34.70 -19.07 22.60
N GLU A 126 -34.06 -20.10 22.04
CA GLU A 126 -34.61 -21.46 21.97
C GLU A 126 -34.93 -22.03 23.37
N VAL A 127 -34.05 -21.80 24.35
CA VAL A 127 -34.29 -22.20 25.74
C VAL A 127 -35.49 -21.45 26.33
N GLN A 128 -35.64 -20.15 26.07
CA GLN A 128 -36.81 -19.39 26.51
C GLN A 128 -38.10 -19.87 25.85
N GLU A 129 -38.08 -20.09 24.54
CA GLU A 129 -39.24 -20.57 23.77
C GLU A 129 -39.69 -21.96 24.24
N THR A 130 -38.74 -22.88 24.46
CA THR A 130 -39.05 -24.22 25.00
C THR A 130 -39.61 -24.14 26.42
N GLN A 131 -39.12 -23.24 27.27
CA GLN A 131 -39.70 -23.01 28.60
C GLN A 131 -41.12 -22.46 28.52
N GLN A 132 -41.37 -21.49 27.64
CA GLN A 132 -42.70 -20.92 27.41
C GLN A 132 -43.67 -21.99 26.87
N ALA A 133 -43.25 -22.79 25.89
CA ALA A 133 -44.04 -23.89 25.34
C ALA A 133 -44.41 -24.92 26.42
N ARG A 134 -43.46 -25.28 27.28
CA ARG A 134 -43.71 -26.18 28.43
C ARG A 134 -44.68 -25.56 29.44
N ALA A 135 -44.62 -24.25 29.67
CA ALA A 135 -45.56 -23.56 30.56
C ALA A 135 -46.98 -23.55 29.98
N ILE A 136 -47.13 -23.25 28.69
CA ILE A 136 -48.42 -23.29 27.97
C ILE A 136 -49.00 -24.71 27.96
N GLU A 137 -48.19 -25.74 27.69
CA GLU A 137 -48.66 -27.13 27.70
C GLU A 137 -49.18 -27.54 29.10
N LYS A 138 -48.47 -27.14 30.17
CA LYS A 138 -48.94 -27.37 31.54
C LYS A 138 -50.26 -26.67 31.82
N GLN A 139 -50.40 -25.40 31.46
CA GLN A 139 -51.65 -24.65 31.59
C GLN A 139 -52.79 -25.35 30.85
N LEU A 140 -52.58 -25.74 29.59
CA LEU A 140 -53.58 -26.46 28.78
C LEU A 140 -53.97 -27.80 29.42
N ARG A 141 -53.00 -28.57 29.95
CA ARG A 141 -53.28 -29.83 30.67
C ARG A 141 -54.14 -29.60 31.90
N ASP A 142 -53.83 -28.57 32.69
CA ASP A 142 -54.57 -28.23 33.89
C ASP A 142 -56.00 -27.76 33.55
N ASP A 143 -56.16 -26.93 32.52
CA ASP A 143 -57.47 -26.48 32.02
C ASP A 143 -58.34 -27.65 31.52
N ILE A 144 -57.75 -28.58 30.74
CA ILE A 144 -58.44 -29.80 30.30
C ILE A 144 -58.85 -30.65 31.52
N ARG A 145 -57.99 -30.76 32.54
CA ARG A 145 -58.32 -31.49 33.77
C ARG A 145 -59.48 -30.83 34.52
N LEU A 146 -59.49 -29.50 34.58
CA LEU A 146 -60.52 -28.69 35.27
C LEU A 146 -61.87 -28.80 34.56
N ALA A 147 -61.90 -28.67 33.22
CA ALA A 147 -63.09 -28.84 32.39
C ALA A 147 -63.71 -30.25 32.52
N LYS A 148 -62.88 -31.30 32.57
CA LYS A 148 -63.34 -32.69 32.81
C LYS A 148 -63.94 -32.86 34.21
N ARG A 149 -63.37 -32.21 35.24
CA ARG A 149 -63.91 -32.20 36.61
C ARG A 149 -65.26 -31.46 36.70
N GLY A 150 -65.43 -30.36 35.98
CA GLY A 150 -66.69 -29.60 35.89
C GLY A 150 -67.83 -30.42 35.27
N LYS A 151 -67.59 -31.07 34.13
CA LYS A 151 -68.56 -31.99 33.49
C LYS A 151 -69.00 -33.14 34.40
N LYS A 152 -68.08 -33.71 35.20
CA LYS A 152 -68.39 -34.79 36.16
C LYS A 152 -69.30 -34.36 37.32
N LYS A 153 -69.29 -33.06 37.67
CA LYS A 153 -70.16 -32.50 38.71
C LYS A 153 -71.54 -32.10 38.19
N SER A 154 -71.67 -31.73 36.92
CA SER A 154 -72.97 -31.39 36.29
C SER A 154 -73.77 -32.61 35.81
N LEU A 155 -73.20 -33.82 35.91
CA LEU A 155 -73.82 -35.10 35.55
C LEU A 155 -74.32 -35.89 36.78
N LYS A 156 -74.31 -35.26 37.96
CA LYS A 156 -74.98 -35.73 39.18
C LYS A 156 -76.16 -34.81 39.47
#